data_AF-A0A536X894-F1
#
_entry.id   AF-A0A536X894-F1
#
_cell.length_a   1.000
_cell.length_b   1.000
_cell.length_c   1.000
_cell.angle_alpha   90.00
_cell.angle_beta   90.00
_cell.angle_gamma   90.00
#
_symmetry.space_group_name_H-M   'P 1'
#
loop_
_entity.id
_entity.type
_entity.pdbx_description
1 polymer ?
#
loop_
_entity_poly.entity_id
_entity_poly.type
_entity_poly.pdbx_seq_one_letter_code
_entity_poly.pdbx_strand_id
1 'polypeptide(L)'
;MRLFALLVLQFTVLAAQATCMFARDAKPQDWYAWAAVLVAGDVAAVEQRGTIDVVSLLVVETYKGPAGVQTATLEIPQKLWPTCRIVRPAVGERVLGALNANNDALLVPLTATYADRLRAAKPRQD
;
A
#
# COMPACT_ATOMS: atom_id res chain seq x y z
N MET A 1 21.30 7.78 -39.50
CA MET A 1 20.33 6.93 -38.76
C MET A 1 20.39 7.30 -37.28
N ARG A 2 19.45 8.13 -36.79
CA ARG A 2 19.28 8.49 -35.37
C ARG A 2 17.88 8.02 -34.94
N LEU A 3 17.77 6.83 -34.36
CA LEU A 3 16.48 6.23 -33.95
C LEU A 3 16.71 5.13 -32.91
N PHE A 4 17.29 5.45 -31.75
CA PHE A 4 17.44 4.47 -30.65
C PHE A 4 17.35 5.09 -29.24
N ALA A 5 16.72 6.25 -29.07
CA ALA A 5 16.64 6.94 -27.77
C ALA A 5 15.23 6.95 -27.12
N LEU A 6 14.24 6.25 -27.68
CA LEU A 6 12.83 6.34 -27.25
C LEU A 6 12.31 5.14 -26.46
N LEU A 7 13.03 4.01 -26.40
CA LEU A 7 12.47 2.77 -25.84
C LEU A 7 12.57 2.66 -24.31
N VAL A 8 13.50 3.37 -23.67
CA VAL A 8 13.72 3.27 -22.21
C VAL A 8 12.69 4.07 -21.41
N LEU A 9 12.12 5.12 -22.01
CA LEU A 9 11.21 6.04 -21.30
C LEU A 9 9.80 5.45 -21.08
N GLN A 10 9.44 4.37 -21.77
CA GLN A 10 8.09 3.79 -21.67
C GLN A 10 7.91 2.90 -20.43
N PHE A 11 8.98 2.25 -19.97
CA PHE A 11 8.89 1.30 -18.85
C PHE A 11 8.64 1.97 -17.50
N THR A 12 9.16 3.18 -17.28
CA THR A 12 9.02 3.89 -16.00
C THR A 12 7.62 4.48 -15.81
N VAL A 13 6.96 4.89 -16.90
CA VAL A 13 5.58 5.42 -16.86
C VAL A 13 4.59 4.28 -16.59
N LEU A 14 4.79 3.12 -17.22
CA LEU A 14 3.93 1.94 -17.04
C LEU A 14 3.96 1.43 -15.58
N ALA A 15 5.13 1.43 -14.94
CA ALA A 15 5.28 0.99 -13.56
C ALA A 15 4.52 1.91 -12.57
N ALA A 16 4.63 3.23 -12.73
CA ALA A 16 3.92 4.18 -11.89
C ALA A 16 2.39 4.08 -12.07
N GLN A 17 1.92 3.90 -13.31
CA GLN A 17 0.50 3.70 -13.61
C GLN A 17 -0.04 2.40 -13.01
N ALA A 18 0.70 1.30 -13.11
CA ALA A 18 0.31 0.02 -12.54
C ALA A 18 0.15 0.09 -11.01
N THR A 19 1.09 0.75 -10.32
CA THR A 19 1.00 0.97 -8.86
C THR A 19 -0.21 1.81 -8.48
N CYS A 20 -0.49 2.89 -9.23
CA CYS A 20 -1.66 3.72 -8.97
C CYS A 20 -2.99 3.00 -9.25
N MET A 21 -3.07 2.20 -10.31
CA MET A 21 -4.23 1.37 -10.61
C MET A 21 -4.44 0.34 -9.50
N PHE A 22 -3.37 -0.35 -9.08
CA PHE A 22 -3.44 -1.32 -8.00
C PHE A 22 -3.93 -0.68 -6.70
N ALA A 23 -3.33 0.43 -6.28
CA ALA A 23 -3.71 1.09 -5.03
C ALA A 23 -5.18 1.58 -5.02
N ARG A 24 -5.80 1.81 -6.18
CA ARG A 24 -7.19 2.27 -6.28
C ARG A 24 -8.20 1.13 -6.46
N ASP A 25 -7.84 0.16 -7.29
CA ASP A 25 -8.78 -0.80 -7.86
C ASP A 25 -8.46 -2.26 -7.51
N ALA A 26 -7.37 -2.52 -6.76
CA ALA A 26 -7.02 -3.87 -6.32
C ALA A 26 -8.19 -4.51 -5.57
N LYS A 27 -8.49 -5.76 -5.93
CA LYS A 27 -9.43 -6.61 -5.21
C LYS A 27 -8.72 -7.23 -4.00
N PRO A 28 -9.47 -7.75 -3.02
CA PRO A 28 -8.88 -8.41 -1.85
C PRO A 28 -7.82 -9.46 -2.19
N GLN A 29 -8.08 -10.32 -3.18
CA GLN A 29 -7.14 -11.35 -3.62
C GLN A 29 -5.83 -10.78 -4.18
N ASP A 30 -5.89 -9.61 -4.83
CA ASP A 30 -4.71 -8.98 -5.42
C ASP A 30 -3.77 -8.48 -4.30
N TRP A 31 -4.34 -7.98 -3.20
CA TRP A 31 -3.57 -7.64 -1.99
C TRP A 31 -2.91 -8.86 -1.36
N TYR A 32 -3.63 -9.98 -1.24
CA TYR A 32 -3.05 -11.22 -0.71
C TYR A 32 -1.93 -11.78 -1.59
N ALA A 33 -2.03 -11.63 -2.90
CA ALA A 33 -1.01 -12.06 -3.85
C ALA A 33 0.23 -11.16 -3.79
N TRP A 34 0.03 -9.84 -3.78
CA TRP A 34 1.12 -8.86 -3.87
C TRP A 34 1.86 -8.65 -2.54
N ALA A 35 1.14 -8.60 -1.42
CA ALA A 35 1.72 -8.23 -0.12
C ALA A 35 2.45 -9.41 0.53
N ALA A 36 3.58 -9.14 1.16
CA ALA A 36 4.21 -10.02 2.14
C ALA A 36 3.62 -9.80 3.54
N VAL A 37 3.31 -8.54 3.88
CA VAL A 37 2.60 -8.13 5.10
C VAL A 37 1.41 -7.28 4.71
N LEU A 38 0.24 -7.57 5.29
CA LEU A 38 -1.02 -6.87 5.04
C LEU A 38 -1.76 -6.68 6.35
N VAL A 39 -1.97 -5.42 6.76
CA VAL A 39 -2.55 -5.06 8.06
C VAL A 39 -3.60 -3.98 7.90
N ALA A 40 -4.66 -4.04 8.71
CA ALA A 40 -5.47 -2.88 9.03
C ALA A 40 -4.88 -2.18 10.26
N GLY A 41 -4.79 -0.86 10.23
CA GLY A 41 -4.34 -0.09 11.37
C GLY A 41 -4.96 1.30 11.44
N ASP A 42 -4.97 1.86 12.64
CA ASP A 42 -5.28 3.27 12.86
C ASP A 42 -3.99 4.08 12.78
N VAL A 43 -4.02 5.21 12.06
CA VAL A 43 -2.84 6.05 11.87
C VAL A 43 -2.50 6.75 13.18
N ALA A 44 -1.33 6.44 13.74
CA ALA A 44 -0.83 7.02 14.98
C ALA A 44 -0.05 8.31 14.74
N ALA A 45 0.76 8.35 13.68
CA ALA A 45 1.60 9.48 13.33
C ALA A 45 1.88 9.49 11.82
N VAL A 46 2.09 10.69 11.27
CA VAL A 46 2.58 10.88 9.90
C VAL A 46 3.70 11.92 9.91
N GLU A 47 4.94 11.46 9.79
CA GLU A 47 6.15 12.29 9.82
C GLU A 47 6.71 12.49 8.42
N GLN A 48 7.11 13.72 8.08
CA GLN A 48 7.80 14.00 6.82
C GLN A 48 9.31 13.85 7.00
N ARG A 49 9.95 13.03 6.16
CA ARG A 49 11.41 12.87 6.09
C ARG A 49 11.87 13.07 4.64
N GLY A 50 12.23 14.30 4.30
CA GLY A 50 12.55 14.66 2.92
C GLY A 50 11.33 14.46 2.00
N THR A 51 11.47 13.59 1.01
CA THR A 51 10.42 13.25 0.04
C THR A 51 9.59 12.02 0.42
N ILE A 52 9.80 11.48 1.62
CA ILE A 52 9.09 10.33 2.18
C ILE A 52 8.17 10.78 3.31
N ASP A 53 6.98 10.21 3.37
CA ASP A 53 6.12 10.22 4.56
C ASP A 53 6.32 8.90 5.31
N VAL A 54 6.69 8.99 6.59
CA VAL A 54 6.75 7.85 7.51
C VAL A 54 5.44 7.77 8.28
N VAL A 55 4.66 6.73 8.01
CA VAL A 55 3.34 6.52 8.60
C VAL A 55 3.43 5.43 9.66
N SER A 56 3.15 5.79 10.91
CA SER A 56 3.08 4.84 12.03
C SER A 56 1.63 4.42 12.25
N LEU A 57 1.40 3.11 12.39
CA LEU A 57 0.09 2.51 12.57
C LEU A 57 0.01 1.78 13.91
N LEU A 58 -1.12 1.92 14.60
CA LEU A 58 -1.58 0.97 15.61
C LEU A 58 -2.33 -0.14 14.88
N VAL A 59 -1.78 -1.36 14.87
CA VAL A 59 -2.36 -2.47 14.11
C VAL A 59 -3.60 -2.98 14.84
N VAL A 60 -4.70 -3.01 14.10
CA VAL A 60 -6.01 -3.49 14.57
C VAL A 60 -6.25 -4.93 14.11
N GLU A 61 -5.76 -5.27 12.92
CA GLU A 61 -5.91 -6.61 12.36
C GLU A 61 -4.78 -6.94 11.39
N THR A 62 -4.24 -8.16 11.49
CA THR A 62 -3.26 -8.68 10.54
C THR A 62 -3.93 -9.66 9.59
N TYR A 63 -4.04 -9.30 8.31
CA TYR A 63 -4.57 -10.17 7.27
C TYR A 63 -3.53 -11.18 6.76
N LYS A 64 -2.28 -10.73 6.60
CA LYS A 64 -1.12 -11.52 6.15
C LYS A 64 0.15 -11.03 6.84
N GLY A 65 1.06 -11.93 7.19
CA GLY A 65 2.32 -11.61 7.87
C GLY A 65 2.41 -12.24 9.27
N PRO A 66 3.40 -11.83 10.08
CA PRO A 66 3.60 -12.37 11.42
C PRO A 66 2.39 -12.17 12.33
N ALA A 67 2.11 -13.15 13.19
CA ALA A 67 1.09 -13.01 14.23
C ALA A 67 1.55 -12.04 15.33
N GLY A 68 0.60 -11.35 15.96
CA GLY A 68 0.88 -10.48 17.12
C GLY A 68 1.56 -9.15 16.80
N VAL A 69 1.55 -8.70 15.53
CA VAL A 69 2.02 -7.35 15.16
C VAL A 69 1.09 -6.32 15.81
N GLN A 70 1.63 -5.49 16.70
CA GLN A 70 0.88 -4.44 17.41
C GLN A 70 1.03 -3.07 16.75
N THR A 71 2.16 -2.84 16.08
CA THR A 71 2.46 -1.60 15.39
C THR A 71 3.12 -1.88 14.05
N ALA A 72 2.95 -0.97 13.11
CA ALA A 72 3.63 -1.03 11.82
C ALA A 72 4.10 0.37 11.40
N THR A 73 5.21 0.43 10.70
CA THR A 73 5.74 1.68 10.13
C THR A 73 5.90 1.49 8.62
N LEU A 74 5.36 2.42 7.85
CA LEU A 74 5.40 2.40 6.39
C LEU A 74 6.05 3.68 5.87
N GLU A 75 7.02 3.53 4.98
CA GLU A 75 7.66 4.64 4.29
C GLU A 75 7.02 4.80 2.91
N ILE A 76 6.27 5.90 2.72
CA ILE A 76 5.54 6.16 1.48
C ILE A 76 6.15 7.36 0.77
N PRO A 77 6.56 7.24 -0.51
CA PRO A 77 6.98 8.40 -1.29
C PRO A 77 5.86 9.42 -1.40
N GLN A 78 6.11 10.68 -1.01
CA GLN A 78 5.08 11.74 -1.01
C GLN A 78 4.44 11.96 -2.37
N LYS A 79 5.18 11.72 -3.45
CA LYS A 79 4.68 11.83 -4.83
C LYS A 79 3.53 10.85 -5.13
N LEU A 80 3.42 9.76 -4.38
CA LEU A 80 2.41 8.72 -4.59
C LEU A 80 1.00 9.27 -4.33
N TRP A 81 0.83 10.15 -3.33
CA TRP A 81 -0.47 10.75 -3.00
C TRP A 81 -1.08 11.53 -4.18
N PRO A 82 -0.43 12.59 -4.73
CA PRO A 82 -1.00 13.32 -5.85
C PRO A 82 -0.98 12.51 -7.15
N THR A 83 0.05 11.68 -7.38
CA THR A 83 0.19 10.92 -8.64
C THR A 83 -0.92 9.87 -8.77
N CYS A 84 -1.19 9.14 -7.68
CA CYS A 84 -2.21 8.11 -7.67
C CYS A 84 -3.59 8.61 -7.22
N ARG A 85 -3.74 9.91 -6.94
CA ARG A 85 -4.97 10.51 -6.38
C ARG A 85 -5.45 9.78 -5.11
N ILE A 86 -4.49 9.40 -4.27
CA ILE A 86 -4.74 8.79 -2.97
C ILE A 86 -4.65 9.90 -1.93
N VAL A 87 -5.65 9.95 -1.05
CA VAL A 87 -5.65 10.91 0.06
C VAL A 87 -4.53 10.53 1.02
N ARG A 88 -3.61 11.46 1.27
CA ARG A 88 -2.61 11.31 2.32
C ARG A 88 -3.36 11.20 3.65
N PRO A 89 -3.13 10.14 4.45
CA PRO A 89 -3.91 9.90 5.64
C PRO A 89 -3.69 10.96 6.73
N ALA A 90 -4.71 11.17 7.55
CA ALA A 90 -4.63 11.90 8.81
C ALA A 90 -4.49 10.95 10.01
N VAL A 91 -3.98 11.48 11.13
CA VAL A 91 -3.95 10.74 12.40
C VAL A 91 -5.38 10.36 12.83
N GLY A 92 -5.56 9.12 13.25
CA GLY A 92 -6.84 8.54 13.64
C GLY A 92 -7.62 7.87 12.51
N GLU A 93 -7.17 7.98 11.25
CA GLU A 93 -7.84 7.30 10.13
C GLU A 93 -7.53 5.80 10.10
N ARG A 94 -8.54 5.00 9.75
CA ARG A 94 -8.40 3.56 9.51
C ARG A 94 -7.91 3.31 8.09
N VAL A 95 -6.78 2.63 7.98
CA VAL A 95 -6.09 2.37 6.70
C VAL A 95 -5.75 0.89 6.53
N LEU A 96 -5.58 0.49 5.28
CA LEU A 96 -4.96 -0.77 4.89
C LEU A 96 -3.51 -0.47 4.54
N GLY A 97 -2.60 -1.03 5.33
CA GLY A 97 -1.16 -0.95 5.12
C GLY A 97 -0.61 -2.25 4.57
N ALA A 98 0.26 -2.17 3.59
CA ALA A 98 0.86 -3.33 2.96
C ALA A 98 2.34 -3.10 2.63
N LEU A 99 3.13 -4.16 2.77
CA LEU A 99 4.52 -4.25 2.32
C LEU A 99 4.65 -5.49 1.45
N ASN A 100 5.27 -5.36 0.27
CA ASN A 100 5.62 -6.50 -0.57
C ASN A 100 7.02 -7.05 -0.24
N ALA A 101 7.45 -8.09 -0.96
CA ALA A 101 8.76 -8.73 -0.76
C ALA A 101 9.96 -7.85 -1.13
N ASN A 102 9.75 -6.75 -1.87
CA ASN A 102 10.77 -5.78 -2.23
C ASN A 102 10.84 -4.58 -1.26
N ASN A 103 10.04 -4.60 -0.18
CA ASN A 103 9.82 -3.48 0.74
C ASN A 103 9.10 -2.28 0.11
N ASP A 104 8.40 -2.46 -1.01
CA ASP A 104 7.50 -1.42 -1.50
C ASP A 104 6.28 -1.36 -0.57
N ALA A 105 5.98 -0.16 -0.09
CA ALA A 105 4.86 0.11 0.79
C ALA A 105 3.70 0.74 0.03
N LEU A 106 2.49 0.29 0.32
CA LEU A 106 1.25 0.94 -0.08
C LEU A 106 0.35 1.15 1.13
N LEU A 107 -0.35 2.28 1.12
CA LEU A 107 -1.30 2.65 2.14
C LEU A 107 -2.53 3.25 1.48
N VAL A 108 -3.70 2.72 1.81
CA VAL A 108 -4.98 3.18 1.26
C VAL A 108 -6.03 3.29 2.38
N PRO A 109 -7.02 4.21 2.25
CA PRO A 109 -8.15 4.25 3.18
C PRO A 109 -8.87 2.91 3.23
N LEU A 110 -9.23 2.45 4.43
CA LEU A 110 -9.91 1.17 4.64
C LEU A 110 -11.32 1.39 5.17
N THR A 111 -12.30 1.08 4.33
CA THR A 111 -13.71 1.05 4.76
C THR A 111 -14.06 -0.27 5.43
N ALA A 112 -15.07 -0.27 6.31
CA ALA A 112 -15.56 -1.48 6.97
C ALA A 112 -15.95 -2.58 5.95
N THR A 113 -16.71 -2.21 4.92
CA THR A 113 -17.12 -3.15 3.86
C THR A 113 -15.93 -3.75 3.11
N TYR A 114 -14.83 -3.01 2.92
CA TYR A 114 -13.64 -3.57 2.28
C TYR A 114 -12.85 -4.49 3.23
N ALA A 115 -12.79 -4.16 4.52
CA ALA A 115 -12.22 -5.04 5.55
C ALA A 115 -12.96 -6.40 5.60
N ASP A 116 -14.30 -6.40 5.55
CA ASP A 116 -15.08 -7.64 5.52
C ASP A 116 -14.77 -8.48 4.29
N ARG A 117 -14.60 -7.84 3.13
CA ARG A 117 -14.19 -8.52 1.89
C ARG A 117 -12.78 -9.10 1.96
N LEU A 118 -11.85 -8.42 2.64
CA LEU A 118 -10.50 -8.96 2.90
C LEU A 118 -10.58 -10.23 3.74
N ARG A 119 -11.33 -10.22 4.84
CA ARG A 119 -11.52 -11.43 5.68
C ARG A 119 -12.11 -12.59 4.88
N ALA A 120 -13.12 -12.32 4.06
CA ALA A 120 -13.79 -13.33 3.23
C ALA A 120 -12.88 -13.91 2.14
N ALA A 121 -11.93 -13.12 1.64
CA ALA A 121 -11.01 -13.51 0.57
C ALA A 121 -9.69 -14.12 1.07
N LYS A 122 -9.50 -14.26 2.39
CA LYS A 122 -8.27 -14.80 2.97
C LYS A 122 -7.99 -16.20 2.38
N PRO A 123 -6.82 -16.41 1.75
CA PRO A 123 -6.45 -17.71 1.22
C PRO A 123 -6.48 -18.76 2.32
N ARG A 124 -6.97 -19.95 2.00
CA ARG A 124 -6.83 -21.11 2.90
C ARG A 124 -5.34 -21.44 3.00
N GLN A 125 -4.92 -21.80 4.20
CA GLN A 125 -3.60 -22.38 4.44
C GLN A 125 -3.81 -23.89 4.42
N ASP A 126 -3.87 -24.46 3.22
CA ASP A 126 -3.82 -25.90 2.97
C ASP A 126 -2.36 -26.40 2.91
#